data_AF-A0A845XWI5-F1
#
_entry.id   AF-A0A845XWI5-F1
#
_cell.length_a   1.000
_cell.length_b   1.000
_cell.length_c   1.000
_cell.angle_alpha   90.00
_cell.angle_beta   90.00
_cell.angle_gamma   90.00
#
_symmetry.space_group_name_H-M   'P 1'
#
loop_
_entity.id
_entity.type
_entity.pdbx_description
1 polymer ?
#
loop_
_entity_poly.entity_id
_entity_poly.type
_entity_poly.pdbx_seq_one_letter_code
_entity_poly.pdbx_strand_id
1 'polypeptide(L)' 'METTKLLSQGQVIIPKSLRDAHHWETGLELIAIDTGDGILLKPKNPFPETLLNQEMRIDS' A
#
# COMPACT_ATOMS: atom_id res chain seq x y z
N MET A 1 -5.61 -14.40 6.77
CA MET A 1 -5.80 -14.44 5.30
C MET A 1 -7.12 -13.78 5.00
N GLU A 2 -7.13 -12.58 4.44
CA GLU A 2 -8.35 -11.92 3.97
C GLU A 2 -8.50 -12.20 2.48
N THR A 3 -9.60 -12.86 2.09
CA THR A 3 -9.93 -13.09 0.69
C THR A 3 -10.69 -11.88 0.15
N THR A 4 -10.28 -11.41 -1.02
CA THR A 4 -10.99 -10.35 -1.76
C THR A 4 -11.64 -10.93 -3.00
N LYS A 5 -12.68 -10.26 -3.49
CA LYS A 5 -13.42 -10.65 -4.68
C LYS A 5 -12.93 -9.84 -5.88
N LEU A 6 -12.59 -10.55 -6.95
CA LEU A 6 -12.41 -9.97 -8.28
C LEU A 6 -13.79 -9.72 -8.90
N LEU A 7 -14.03 -8.50 -9.34
CA LEU A 7 -15.25 -8.10 -10.03
C LEU A 7 -15.07 -8.23 -11.54
N SER A 8 -16.19 -8.20 -12.26
CA SER A 8 -16.31 -8.44 -13.71
C SER A 8 -15.51 -7.48 -14.61
N GLN A 9 -14.90 -6.44 -14.05
CA GLN A 9 -14.04 -5.48 -14.76
C GLN A 9 -12.57 -5.54 -14.31
N GLY A 10 -12.16 -6.60 -13.62
CA GLY A 10 -10.81 -6.69 -13.06
C GLY A 10 -10.60 -5.83 -11.80
N GLN A 11 -11.67 -5.27 -11.24
CA GLN A 11 -11.62 -4.50 -10.00
C GLN A 11 -11.53 -5.45 -8.81
N VAL A 12 -10.67 -5.13 -7.85
CA VAL A 12 -10.51 -5.89 -6.62
C VAL A 12 -10.90 -4.99 -5.44
N ILE A 13 -11.73 -5.50 -4.54
CA ILE A 13 -12.14 -4.74 -3.36
C ILE A 13 -11.10 -4.94 -2.25
N ILE A 14 -10.28 -3.93 -1.97
CA ILE A 14 -9.37 -4.02 -0.83
C ILE A 14 -10.18 -3.96 0.47
N PRO A 15 -10.16 -5.04 1.28
CA PRO A 15 -10.92 -5.08 2.52
C PRO A 15 -10.46 -3.96 3.46
N LYS A 16 -11.39 -3.52 4.31
CA LYS A 16 -11.18 -2.36 5.18
C LYS A 16 -9.95 -2.53 6.09
N SER A 17 -9.73 -3.72 6.65
CA SER A 17 -8.60 -4.02 7.53
C SER A 17 -7.25 -3.74 6.88
N LEU A 18 -7.08 -4.10 5.60
CA LEU A 18 -5.86 -3.80 4.84
C LEU A 18 -5.73 -2.30 4.54
N ARG A 19 -6.84 -1.62 4.25
CA ARG A 19 -6.82 -0.16 4.05
C ARG A 19 -6.42 0.57 5.32
N ASP A 20 -6.98 0.21 6.47
CA ASP A 20 -6.63 0.82 7.76
C ASP A 20 -5.17 0.50 8.14
N ALA A 21 -4.71 -0.75 7.97
CA ALA A 21 -3.33 -1.13 8.29
C ALA A 21 -2.28 -0.39 7.45
N HIS A 22 -2.59 -0.13 6.17
CA HIS A 22 -1.70 0.60 5.25
C HIS A 22 -2.05 2.08 5.10
N HIS A 23 -3.01 2.61 5.88
CA HIS A 23 -3.52 3.99 5.78
C HIS A 23 -3.91 4.39 4.35
N TRP A 24 -4.53 3.46 3.60
CA TRP A 24 -4.98 3.70 2.23
C TRP A 24 -6.32 4.42 2.21
N GLU A 25 -6.29 5.68 1.80
CA GLU A 25 -7.48 6.51 1.64
C GLU A 25 -8.08 6.43 0.23
N THR A 26 -9.35 6.83 0.10
CA THR A 26 -10.03 6.87 -1.20
C THR A 26 -9.37 7.89 -2.12
N GLY A 27 -9.05 7.48 -3.35
CA GLY A 27 -8.34 8.32 -4.33
C GLY A 27 -6.84 8.02 -4.43
N LEU A 28 -6.31 7.13 -3.59
CA LEU A 28 -4.95 6.63 -3.71
C LEU A 28 -4.77 5.81 -5.00
N GLU A 29 -3.80 6.20 -5.81
CA GLU A 29 -3.34 5.38 -6.93
C GLU A 29 -2.41 4.27 -6.42
N LEU A 30 -2.68 3.02 -6.81
CA LEU A 30 -1.85 1.86 -6.50
C LEU A 30 -1.18 1.34 -7.78
N ILE A 31 0.09 0.97 -7.67
CA ILE A 31 0.83 0.24 -8.69
C ILE A 31 0.62 -1.25 -8.43
N ALA A 32 0.13 -1.97 -9.44
CA ALA A 32 0.07 -3.42 -9.45
C ALA A 32 1.35 -3.98 -10.10
N ILE A 33 2.13 -4.72 -9.32
CA ILE A 33 3.37 -5.35 -9.76
C ILE A 33 3.14 -6.85 -9.81
N ASP A 34 3.35 -7.46 -10.97
CA ASP A 34 3.33 -8.92 -11.12
C ASP A 34 4.62 -9.50 -10.51
N THR A 35 4.48 -10.39 -9.54
CA THR A 35 5.61 -11.05 -8.87
C THR A 35 5.68 -12.55 -9.20
N GLY A 36 4.97 -13.02 -10.23
CA GLY A 36 4.87 -14.43 -10.63
C GLY A 36 3.92 -15.26 -9.76
N ASP A 37 4.10 -15.25 -8.43
CA ASP A 37 3.24 -15.98 -7.48
C ASP A 37 1.97 -15.17 -7.10
N GLY A 38 1.93 -13.89 -7.45
CA GLY A 38 0.82 -13.00 -7.14
C GLY A 38 1.03 -11.58 -7.65
N ILE A 39 0.16 -10.69 -7.16
CA ILE A 39 0.19 -9.26 -7.49
C ILE A 39 0.49 -8.48 -6.22
N LEU A 40 1.57 -7.71 -6.24
CA LEU A 40 1.93 -6.78 -5.18
C LEU A 40 1.36 -5.39 -5.50
N LEU A 41 0.46 -4.92 -4.63
CA LEU A 41 -0.09 -3.57 -4.69
C LEU A 41 0.74 -2.62 -3.83
N LYS A 42 1.27 -1.55 -4.42
CA LYS A 42 1.99 -0.50 -3.71
C LYS A 42 1.39 0.88 -3.98
N PRO A 43 1.30 1.77 -2.99
CA PRO A 43 0.97 3.18 -3.25
C PRO A 43 1.93 3.76 -4.28
N LYS A 44 1.36 4.38 -5.32
CA LYS A 44 2.09 5.17 -6.31
C LYS A 44 2.48 6.48 -5.62
N ASN A 45 3.52 6.43 -4.79
CA ASN A 45 3.93 7.61 -4.04
C ASN A 45 4.48 8.67 -5.02
N PRO A 46 3.98 9.91 -5.02
CA PRO A 46 4.64 11.01 -5.74
C PRO A 46 5.84 11.58 -4.96
N PHE A 47 6.04 11.17 -3.71
CA PHE A 47 7.19 11.57 -2.89
C PHE A 47 8.09 10.38 -2.59
N PRO A 48 9.42 10.52 -2.50
CA PRO A 48 10.25 9.47 -1.93
C PRO A 48 9.78 9.23 -0.48
N GLU A 49 9.84 7.98 -0.01
CA GLU A 49 9.72 7.69 1.41
C GLU A 49 10.54 8.74 2.16
N THR A 50 9.87 9.57 2.95
CA THR A 50 10.55 10.18 4.09
C THR A 50 10.87 9.00 4.98
N LEU A 51 12.03 8.40 4.74
CA LEU A 51 12.82 7.77 5.77
C LEU A 51 12.92 8.87 6.83
N LEU A 52 12.06 8.79 7.84
CA LEU A 52 12.25 9.50 9.09
C LEU A 52 13.52 8.87 9.67
N ASN A 53 14.66 9.30 9.13
CA ASN A 53 15.96 8.97 9.63
C ASN A 53 15.93 9.56 11.03
N GLN A 54 15.78 8.68 12.01
CA GLN A 54 15.79 9.04 13.41
C GLN A 54 17.19 9.57 13.74
N GLU A 55 17.46 10.84 13.43
CA GLU A 55 18.53 11.58 14.07
C GLU A 55 18.04 11.98 15.47
N MET A 56 17.85 10.96 16.31
CA MET A 56 17.95 11.16 17.75
C MET A 56 19.42 11.10 18.11
N ARG A 57 20.15 12.18 17.81
CA ARG A 57 21.42 12.47 18.49
C ARG A 57 21.16 13.68 19.37
N ILE A 58 20.67 13.39 20.58
CA ILE A 58 20.77 14.32 21.70
C ILE A 58 22.26 14.32 22.07
N ASP A 59 23.04 15.21 21.45
CA ASP A 59 24.37 15.50 21.98
C ASP A 59 24.21 16.27 23.30
N SER A 60 24.57 15.56 24.38
CA SER A 60 25.13 15.99 25.68
C SER A 60 24.76 17.36 26.24
#